data_AF-A0A5K1FLM0-F1
#
_entry.id   AF-A0A5K1FLM0-F1
#
_cell.length_a   1.000
_cell.length_b   1.000
_cell.length_c   1.000
_cell.angle_alpha   90.00
_cell.angle_beta   90.00
_cell.angle_gamma   90.00
#
_symmetry.space_group_name_H-M   'P 1'
#
loop_
_entity.id
_entity.type
_entity.pdbx_description
1 polymer ?
#
loop_
_entity_poly.entity_id
_entity_poly.type
_entity_poly.pdbx_seq_one_letter_code
_entity_poly.pdbx_strand_id
1 'polypeptide(L)' 'VMMFFSAHGVPLAYVEEAGDPYKAEMEECVDLIMEELERRRIRNAYTLAYQ' A
#
# COMPACT_ATOMS: atom_id res chain seq x y z
N VAL A 1 12.88 -0.80 13.43
CA VAL A 1 11.74 0.14 13.30
C VAL A 1 10.85 -0.36 12.17
N MET A 2 9.55 -0.44 12.40
CA MET A 2 8.54 -0.87 11.42
C MET A 2 7.82 0.37 10.87
N MET A 3 7.66 0.44 9.55
CA MET A 3 6.84 1.45 8.89
C MET A 3 5.41 0.92 8.74
N PHE A 4 4.42 1.74 9.12
CA PHE A 4 3.02 1.36 9.03
C PHE A 4 2.32 2.31 8.06
N PHE A 5 2.01 1.80 6.86
CA PHE A 5 1.19 2.51 5.90
C PHE A 5 -0.28 2.23 6.22
N SER A 6 -1.09 3.27 6.18
CA SER A 6 -2.53 3.15 6.38
C SER A 6 -3.27 3.82 5.25
N ALA A 7 -4.21 3.08 4.66
CA ALA A 7 -5.14 3.55 3.64
C ALA A 7 -6.57 3.43 4.14
N HIS A 8 -7.48 4.23 3.59
CA HIS A 8 -8.91 4.08 3.88
C HIS A 8 -9.44 2.83 3.18
N GLY A 9 -10.25 2.04 3.86
CA GLY A 9 -10.97 0.93 3.27
C GLY A 9 -12.04 1.42 2.28
N VAL A 10 -12.29 0.62 1.25
CA VAL A 10 -13.44 0.78 0.35
C VAL A 10 -14.38 -0.43 0.53
N PRO A 11 -15.68 -0.30 0.23
CA PRO A 11 -16.59 -1.45 0.24
C PRO A 11 -16.06 -2.59 -0.64
N LEU A 12 -16.14 -3.84 -0.15
CA LEU A 12 -15.62 -5.01 -0.88
C LEU A 12 -16.26 -5.16 -2.28
N ALA A 13 -17.55 -4.83 -2.41
CA ALA A 13 -18.26 -4.85 -3.68
C ALA A 13 -17.63 -3.92 -4.73
N TYR A 14 -16.96 -2.84 -4.33
CA TYR A 14 -16.28 -1.97 -5.31
C TYR A 14 -15.10 -2.68 -5.95
N VAL A 15 -14.37 -3.47 -5.17
CA VAL A 15 -13.23 -4.24 -5.68
C VAL A 15 -13.70 -5.48 -6.44
N GLU A 16 -14.61 -6.27 -5.85
CA GLU A 16 -14.99 -7.57 -6.41
C GLU A 16 -16.01 -7.47 -7.56
N GLU A 17 -16.98 -6.56 -7.47
CA GLU A 17 -18.07 -6.45 -8.44
C GLU A 17 -17.82 -5.32 -9.45
N ALA A 18 -17.32 -4.16 -8.98
CA ALA A 18 -17.08 -3.00 -9.84
C ALA A 18 -15.65 -2.94 -10.42
N GLY A 19 -14.74 -3.80 -9.97
CA GLY A 19 -13.36 -3.85 -10.45
C GLY A 19 -12.54 -2.60 -10.11
N ASP A 20 -12.85 -1.95 -8.98
CA ASP A 20 -12.15 -0.76 -8.51
C ASP A 20 -10.65 -1.06 -8.28
N PRO A 21 -9.73 -0.32 -8.95
CA PRO A 21 -8.29 -0.56 -8.86
C PRO A 21 -7.67 -0.07 -7.55
N TYR A 22 -8.43 0.57 -6.66
CA TYR A 22 -7.93 1.23 -5.46
C TYR A 22 -6.91 0.41 -4.66
N LYS A 23 -7.19 -0.87 -4.44
CA LYS A 23 -6.30 -1.75 -3.68
C LYS A 23 -4.93 -1.89 -4.38
N ALA A 24 -4.95 -2.17 -5.67
CA ALA A 24 -3.74 -2.38 -6.47
C ALA A 24 -2.92 -1.09 -6.60
N GLU A 25 -3.59 0.05 -6.84
CA GLU A 25 -2.91 1.35 -6.91
C GLU A 25 -2.24 1.72 -5.58
N MET A 26 -2.86 1.36 -4.44
CA MET A 26 -2.28 1.61 -3.12
C MET A 26 -1.08 0.71 -2.83
N GLU A 27 -1.16 -0.57 -3.21
CA GLU A 27 -0.03 -1.51 -3.10
C GLU A 27 1.16 -1.04 -3.96
N GLU A 28 0.91 -0.62 -5.21
CA GLU A 28 1.93 -0.08 -6.11
C GLU A 28 2.58 1.21 -5.54
N CYS A 29 1.76 2.12 -5.00
CA CYS A 29 2.26 3.34 -4.37
C CYS A 29 3.22 3.04 -3.20
N VAL A 30 2.87 2.07 -2.35
CA VAL A 30 3.73 1.65 -1.23
C VAL A 30 5.02 1.01 -1.74
N ASP A 31 4.96 0.16 -2.78
CA ASP A 31 6.13 -0.46 -3.36
C ASP A 31 7.12 0.58 -3.93
N LEU A 32 6.62 1.60 -4.62
CA LEU A 32 7.44 2.72 -5.13
C LEU A 32 8.14 3.51 -4.00
N ILE A 33 7.44 3.72 -2.88
CA ILE A 33 8.04 4.36 -1.69
C ILE A 33 9.16 3.48 -1.12
N MET A 34 8.93 2.17 -1.01
CA MET A 34 9.90 1.24 -0.46
C MET A 34 11.13 1.07 -1.37
N GLU A 35 10.95 1.08 -2.69
CA GLU A 35 12.03 1.10 -3.67
C GLU A 35 12.89 2.36 -3.51
N GLU A 36 12.26 3.52 -3.37
CA GLU A 36 12.97 4.79 -3.16
C GLU A 36 13.79 4.79 -1.86
N LEU A 37 13.22 4.24 -0.78
CA LEU A 37 13.91 4.10 0.50
C LEU A 37 15.11 3.15 0.39
N GLU A 38 14.95 2.02 -0.30
CA GLU A 38 16.05 1.10 -0.54
C GLU A 38 17.18 1.76 -1.35
N ARG A 39 16.85 2.55 -2.38
CA ARG A 39 17.83 3.35 -3.14
C ARG A 39 18.64 4.30 -2.25
N ARG A 40 18.02 4.81 -1.18
CA ARG A 40 18.66 5.66 -0.16
C ARG A 40 19.36 4.87 0.96
N ARG A 41 19.42 3.53 0.84
CA ARG A 41 19.96 2.59 1.84
C ARG A 41 19.21 2.59 3.17
N ILE A 42 17.92 2.95 3.14
CA ILE A 42 17.03 2.86 4.29
C ILE A 42 16.25 1.54 4.17
N ARG A 43 16.45 0.63 5.13
CA ARG A 43 15.82 -0.68 5.12
C ARG A 43 15.01 -0.88 6.39
N ASN A 44 13.71 -0.80 6.25
CA ASN A 44 12.74 -1.01 7.31
C ASN A 44 11.70 -2.03 6.83
N ALA A 45 11.28 -2.92 7.72
CA ALA A 45 10.09 -3.72 7.47
C ALA A 45 8.87 -2.79 7.41
N TYR A 46 7.93 -3.10 6.52
CA TYR A 46 6.70 -2.34 6.35
C TYR A 46 5.46 -3.24 6.35
N THR A 47 4.31 -2.63 6.62
CA THR A 47 2.99 -3.22 6.40
C THR A 47 2.04 -2.15 5.90
N LEU A 48 1.04 -2.56 5.11
CA LEU A 48 -0.07 -1.73 4.64
C LEU A 48 -1.36 -2.28 5.23
N ALA A 49 -2.10 -1.43 5.94
CA ALA A 49 -3.42 -1.75 6.48
C ALA A 49 -4.49 -0.85 5.83
N TYR A 50 -5.67 -1.44 5.63
CA TYR A 50 -6.87 -0.72 5.22
C TYR A 50 -7.80 -0.60 6.43
N GLN A 51 -8.25 0.62 6.73
CA GLN A 51 -9.08 0.94 7.91
C GLN A 51 -10.48 1.42 7.54
#